data_AF-A0A536XN23-F1
#
_entry.id   AF-A0A536XN23-F1
#
_cell.length_a   1.000
_cell.length_b   1.000
_cell.length_c   1.000
_cell.angle_alpha   90.00
_cell.angle_beta   90.00
_cell.angle_gamma   90.00
#
_symmetry.space_group_name_H-M   'P 1'
#
loop_
_entity.id
_entity.type
_entity.pdbx_description
1 polymer ?
#
loop_
_entity_poly.entity_id
_entity_poly.type
_entity_poly.pdbx_seq_one_letter_code
_entity_poly.pdbx_strand_id
1 'polypeptide(L)'
;MLFRVGLAGEMLTCVCDVALAMILYFLLRPVSRNLALLAAFFRLTFVGIYGVTKLFEIAALVALGGADYPDGCAAIAYEMSSAYWGRGLARKAVQVIISELVGRYRVRSLPSVLKRENLRSMRLLERLGFSLASPEQHAKHRVEPGELLMLREIERA
;
A
#
# COMPACT_ATOMS: atom_id res chain seq x y z
N MET A 1 -2.48 -5.72 -12.62
CA MET A 1 -1.15 -6.38 -12.72
C MET A 1 -0.07 -5.78 -11.81
N LEU A 2 -0.06 -4.47 -11.52
CA LEU A 2 0.94 -3.83 -10.62
C LEU A 2 1.07 -4.50 -9.25
N PHE A 3 -0.05 -4.92 -8.65
CA PHE A 3 -0.03 -5.52 -7.31
C PHE A 3 0.77 -6.83 -7.25
N ARG A 4 0.65 -7.69 -8.28
CA ARG A 4 1.41 -8.95 -8.37
C ARG A 4 2.90 -8.70 -8.59
N VAL A 5 3.25 -7.66 -9.35
CA VAL A 5 4.65 -7.26 -9.58
C VAL A 5 5.26 -6.66 -8.31
N GLY A 6 4.49 -5.85 -7.56
CA GLY A 6 4.90 -5.35 -6.25
C GLY A 6 5.21 -6.48 -5.28
N LEU A 7 4.30 -7.44 -5.15
CA LEU A 7 4.50 -8.63 -4.31
C LEU A 7 5.73 -9.44 -4.73
N ALA A 8 5.94 -9.65 -6.03
CA ALA A 8 7.12 -10.36 -6.54
C ALA A 8 8.42 -9.61 -6.23
N GLY A 9 8.42 -8.28 -6.31
CA GLY A 9 9.56 -7.45 -5.94
C GLY A 9 9.91 -7.57 -4.46
N GLU A 10 8.92 -7.65 -3.58
CA GLU A 10 9.15 -7.82 -2.15
C GLU A 10 9.67 -9.22 -1.79
N MET A 11 9.20 -10.26 -2.49
CA MET A 11 9.77 -11.61 -2.37
C MET A 11 11.24 -11.64 -2.82
N LEU A 12 11.57 -10.89 -3.87
CA LEU A 12 12.95 -10.74 -4.32
C LEU A 12 13.82 -10.03 -3.26
N THR A 13 13.30 -8.97 -2.62
CA THR A 13 14.00 -8.29 -1.51
C THR A 13 14.31 -9.26 -0.37
N CYS A 14 13.35 -10.12 -0.01
CA CYS A 14 13.52 -11.13 1.03
C CYS A 14 14.67 -12.12 0.68
N VAL A 15 14.70 -12.62 -0.57
CA VAL A 15 15.78 -13.48 -1.06
C VAL A 15 17.13 -12.74 -1.08
N CYS A 16 17.13 -11.49 -1.52
CA CYS A 16 18.32 -10.64 -1.53
C CYS A 16 18.88 -10.44 -0.12
N ASP A 17 18.05 -10.22 0.89
CA ASP A 17 18.49 -10.02 2.27
C ASP A 17 19.14 -11.27 2.88
N VAL A 18 18.64 -12.46 2.55
CA VAL A 18 19.28 -13.73 2.94
C VAL A 18 20.66 -13.85 2.29
N ALA A 19 20.78 -13.56 0.99
CA ALA A 19 22.07 -13.56 0.30
C ALA A 19 23.04 -12.55 0.90
N LEU A 20 22.55 -11.35 1.19
CA LEU A 20 23.28 -10.29 1.86
C LEU A 20 23.76 -10.74 3.25
N ALA A 21 22.93 -11.43 4.04
CA ALA A 21 23.34 -11.98 5.34
C ALA A 21 24.53 -12.95 5.21
N MET A 22 24.50 -13.83 4.21
CA MET A 22 25.63 -14.73 3.92
C MET A 22 26.88 -13.96 3.49
N ILE A 23 26.74 -12.96 2.61
CA ILE A 23 27.86 -12.14 2.14
C ILE A 23 28.51 -11.40 3.32
N LEU A 24 27.71 -10.74 4.18
CA LEU A 24 28.24 -10.06 5.36
C LEU A 24 28.92 -11.03 6.31
N TYR A 25 28.38 -12.23 6.51
CA TYR A 25 29.04 -13.24 7.33
C TYR A 25 30.44 -13.57 6.81
N PHE A 26 30.58 -13.85 5.52
CA PHE A 26 31.89 -14.15 4.92
C PHE A 26 32.84 -12.95 4.93
N LEU A 27 32.32 -11.74 4.71
CA LEU A 27 33.13 -10.52 4.66
C LEU A 27 33.62 -10.08 6.04
N LEU A 28 32.82 -10.29 7.09
CA LEU A 28 33.16 -9.92 8.48
C LEU A 28 33.89 -11.03 9.24
N ARG A 29 33.80 -12.29 8.78
CA ARG A 29 34.55 -13.43 9.33
C ARG A 29 36.06 -13.15 9.50
N PRO A 30 36.78 -12.53 8.54
CA PRO A 30 38.20 -12.22 8.73
C PRO A 30 38.48 -11.13 9.78
N VAL A 31 37.51 -10.28 10.10
CA VAL A 31 37.68 -9.17 11.08
C VAL A 31 37.27 -9.63 12.48
N SER A 32 36.07 -10.18 12.65
CA SER A 32 35.67 -10.86 13.89
C SER A 32 34.46 -11.76 13.69
N ARG A 33 34.57 -12.99 14.19
CA ARG A 33 33.50 -14.00 14.09
C ARG A 33 32.22 -13.59 14.83
N ASN A 34 32.36 -12.90 15.97
CA ASN A 34 31.21 -12.47 16.77
C ASN A 34 30.41 -11.37 16.08
N LEU A 35 31.07 -10.39 15.44
CA LEU A 35 30.39 -9.34 14.68
C LEU A 35 29.72 -9.90 13.42
N ALA A 36 30.35 -10.86 12.75
CA ALA A 36 29.77 -11.57 11.62
C ALA A 36 28.48 -12.33 12.01
N LEU A 37 28.51 -13.05 13.13
CA LEU A 37 27.34 -13.77 13.66
C LEU A 37 26.23 -12.80 14.09
N LEU A 38 26.58 -11.69 14.74
CA LEU A 38 25.62 -10.66 15.15
C LEU A 38 24.92 -10.02 13.94
N ALA A 39 25.69 -9.67 12.89
CA ALA A 39 25.14 -9.10 11.66
C ALA A 39 24.22 -10.09 10.93
N ALA A 40 24.61 -11.36 10.85
CA ALA A 40 23.77 -12.41 10.28
C ALA A 40 22.48 -12.61 11.10
N PHE A 41 22.57 -12.62 12.43
CA PHE A 41 21.42 -12.76 13.33
C PHE A 41 20.42 -11.61 13.20
N PHE A 42 20.90 -10.36 13.16
CA PHE A 42 20.03 -9.21 12.97
C PHE A 42 19.32 -9.24 11.61
N ARG A 43 20.03 -9.61 10.54
CA ARG A 43 19.38 -9.77 9.23
C ARG A 43 18.37 -10.90 9.19
N LEU A 44 18.68 -12.04 9.80
CA LEU A 44 17.74 -13.17 9.82
C LEU A 44 16.46 -12.83 10.61
N THR A 45 16.63 -12.12 11.73
CA THR A 45 15.50 -11.59 12.52
C THR A 45 14.67 -10.60 11.70
N PHE A 46 15.31 -9.68 10.98
CA PHE A 46 14.64 -8.74 10.08
C PHE A 46 13.84 -9.47 9.00
N VAL A 47 14.46 -10.43 8.30
CA VAL A 47 13.81 -11.24 7.26
C VAL A 47 12.62 -12.02 7.83
N GLY A 48 12.75 -12.59 9.02
CA GLY A 48 11.66 -13.29 9.70
C GLY A 48 10.46 -12.38 10.02
N ILE A 49 10.71 -11.22 10.62
CA ILE A 49 9.67 -10.22 10.92
C ILE A 49 9.00 -9.75 9.62
N TYR A 50 9.80 -9.40 8.62
CA TYR A 50 9.32 -8.93 7.32
C TYR A 50 8.44 -9.99 6.64
N GLY A 51 8.86 -11.25 6.63
CA GLY A 51 8.10 -12.36 6.08
C GLY A 51 6.74 -12.58 6.77
N VAL A 52 6.70 -12.50 8.10
CA VAL A 52 5.44 -12.61 8.87
C VAL A 52 4.49 -11.47 8.54
N THR A 53 4.96 -10.22 8.50
CA THR A 53 4.12 -9.09 8.10
C THR A 53 3.55 -9.27 6.69
N LYS A 54 4.36 -9.82 5.77
CA LYS A 54 3.93 -10.08 4.40
C LYS A 54 2.91 -11.22 4.29
N LEU A 55 2.99 -12.24 5.14
CA LEU A 55 1.96 -13.29 5.23
C LEU A 55 0.59 -12.70 5.58
N PHE A 56 0.53 -11.72 6.50
CA PHE A 56 -0.72 -11.03 6.82
C PHE A 56 -1.28 -10.22 5.65
N GLU A 57 -0.41 -9.57 4.88
CA GLU A 57 -0.83 -8.80 3.70
C GLU A 57 -1.36 -9.69 2.58
N ILE A 58 -0.70 -10.83 2.31
CA ILE A 58 -1.19 -11.84 1.37
C ILE A 58 -2.51 -12.44 1.84
N ALA A 59 -2.63 -12.77 3.13
CA ALA A 59 -3.87 -13.31 3.71
C ALA A 59 -5.04 -12.32 3.57
N ALA A 60 -4.80 -11.03 3.85
CA ALA A 60 -5.78 -9.97 3.64
C ALA A 60 -6.17 -9.87 2.15
N LEU A 61 -5.20 -10.00 1.24
CA LEU A 61 -5.48 -9.97 -0.19
C LEU A 61 -6.28 -11.17 -0.67
N VAL A 62 -6.02 -12.37 -0.16
CA VAL A 62 -6.78 -13.57 -0.51
C VAL A 62 -8.21 -13.48 0.06
N ALA A 63 -8.35 -12.97 1.29
CA ALA A 63 -9.66 -12.70 1.88
C ALA A 63 -10.46 -11.66 1.08
N LEU A 64 -9.81 -10.60 0.57
CA LEU A 64 -10.45 -9.56 -0.26
C LEU A 64 -10.60 -9.98 -1.73
N GLY A 65 -9.71 -10.83 -2.25
CA GLY A 65 -9.72 -11.29 -3.65
C GLY A 65 -10.83 -12.28 -3.96
N GLY A 66 -11.47 -12.85 -2.93
CA GLY A 66 -12.72 -13.61 -3.04
C GLY A 66 -13.97 -12.75 -2.82
N ALA A 67 -13.84 -11.46 -2.50
CA ALA A 67 -14.97 -10.55 -2.41
C ALA A 67 -15.33 -10.06 -3.81
N ASP A 68 -16.42 -10.61 -4.38
CA ASP A 68 -17.21 -9.84 -5.34
C ASP A 68 -17.50 -8.50 -4.67
N TYR A 69 -17.13 -7.39 -5.30
CA TYR A 69 -17.43 -6.05 -4.78
C TYR A 69 -18.96 -5.86 -4.85
N PRO A 70 -19.73 -6.13 -3.77
CA PRO A 70 -21.15 -6.48 -3.89
C PRO A 70 -21.99 -5.30 -4.38
N ASP A 71 -21.48 -4.09 -4.18
CA ASP A 71 -22.13 -2.83 -4.53
C ASP A 71 -21.39 -2.06 -5.62
N GLY A 72 -20.33 -2.63 -6.21
CA GLY A 72 -19.42 -1.88 -7.08
C GLY A 72 -18.74 -0.73 -6.34
N CYS A 73 -18.43 -0.88 -5.05
CA CYS A 73 -17.79 0.15 -4.22
C CYS A 73 -16.41 -0.32 -3.76
N ALA A 74 -15.33 0.33 -4.20
CA ALA A 74 -13.97 -0.04 -3.82
C ALA A 74 -13.19 1.10 -3.20
N ALA A 75 -12.77 0.93 -1.95
CA ALA A 75 -11.97 1.93 -1.25
C ALA A 75 -10.56 2.03 -1.85
N ILE A 76 -10.06 3.26 -2.00
CA ILE A 76 -8.68 3.53 -2.42
C ILE A 76 -7.91 4.14 -1.25
N ALA A 77 -6.78 3.51 -0.93
CA ALA A 77 -5.75 4.03 -0.03
C ALA A 77 -4.41 4.09 -0.76
N TYR A 78 -3.59 5.08 -0.43
CA TYR A 78 -2.22 5.19 -0.94
C TYR A 78 -1.35 5.90 0.08
N GLU A 79 -0.08 5.49 0.13
CA GLU A 79 0.95 6.13 0.92
C GLU A 79 2.18 6.35 0.03
N MET A 80 2.95 7.41 0.30
CA MET A 80 4.12 7.75 -0.48
C MET A 80 5.18 8.38 0.40
N SER A 81 6.41 7.90 0.31
CA SER A 81 7.55 8.50 1.00
C SER A 81 7.79 9.95 0.55
N SER A 82 8.18 10.79 1.51
CA SER A 82 8.38 12.22 1.30
C SER A 82 9.46 12.57 0.27
N ALA A 83 10.45 11.69 0.09
CA ALA A 83 11.51 11.83 -0.89
C ALA A 83 11.00 11.90 -2.35
N TYR A 84 9.81 11.36 -2.60
CA TYR A 84 9.19 11.26 -3.92
C TYR A 84 8.01 12.21 -4.13
N TRP A 85 7.73 13.07 -3.15
CA TRP A 85 6.65 14.05 -3.24
C TRP A 85 6.93 15.11 -4.32
N GLY A 86 5.85 15.73 -4.83
CA GLY A 86 5.94 16.80 -5.83
C GLY A 86 6.24 16.35 -7.27
N ARG A 87 6.53 15.07 -7.50
CA ARG A 87 6.88 14.51 -8.82
C ARG A 87 5.68 14.03 -9.65
N GLY A 88 4.46 14.18 -9.14
CA GLY A 88 3.23 13.70 -9.79
C GLY A 88 3.05 12.17 -9.80
N LEU A 89 3.92 11.41 -9.13
CA LEU A 89 3.89 9.94 -9.10
C LEU A 89 2.60 9.40 -8.47
N ALA A 90 2.20 9.94 -7.31
CA ALA A 90 0.97 9.54 -6.64
C ALA A 90 -0.26 9.75 -7.54
N ARG A 91 -0.33 10.86 -8.28
CA ARG A 91 -1.40 11.12 -9.24
C ARG A 91 -1.48 10.04 -10.31
N LYS A 92 -0.35 9.72 -10.94
CA LYS A 92 -0.27 8.69 -11.99
C LYS A 92 -0.68 7.32 -11.44
N ALA A 93 -0.16 6.94 -10.27
CA ALA A 93 -0.47 5.67 -9.64
C ALA A 93 -1.97 5.54 -9.33
N VAL A 94 -2.57 6.56 -8.71
CA VAL A 94 -4.00 6.54 -8.37
C VAL A 94 -4.87 6.56 -9.63
N GLN A 95 -4.49 7.29 -10.68
CA GLN A 95 -5.22 7.25 -11.96
C GLN A 95 -5.23 5.85 -12.60
N VAL A 96 -4.10 5.13 -12.55
CA VAL A 96 -4.02 3.75 -13.05
C VAL A 96 -4.90 2.82 -12.22
N ILE A 97 -4.89 2.97 -10.88
CA ILE A 97 -5.75 2.19 -9.99
C ILE A 97 -7.22 2.43 -10.30
N ILE A 98 -7.65 3.70 -10.39
CA ILE A 98 -9.04 4.06 -10.73
C ILE A 98 -9.44 3.44 -12.08
N SER A 99 -8.57 3.53 -13.08
CA SER A 99 -8.86 2.99 -14.42
C SER A 99 -9.06 1.46 -14.40
N GLU A 100 -8.25 0.74 -13.62
CA GLU A 100 -8.41 -0.72 -13.46
C GLU A 100 -9.69 -1.07 -12.69
N LEU A 101 -9.98 -0.35 -11.59
CA LEU A 101 -11.18 -0.57 -10.78
C LEU A 101 -12.46 -0.33 -11.58
N VAL A 102 -12.51 0.75 -12.35
CA VAL A 102 -13.66 1.07 -13.21
C VAL A 102 -13.75 0.12 -14.40
N GLY A 103 -12.65 -0.07 -15.14
CA GLY A 103 -12.68 -0.81 -16.40
C GLY A 103 -12.83 -2.32 -16.21
N ARG A 104 -12.12 -2.89 -15.23
CA ARG A 104 -12.03 -4.35 -15.05
C ARG A 104 -12.95 -4.87 -13.97
N TYR A 105 -13.08 -4.12 -12.87
CA TYR A 105 -13.89 -4.51 -11.72
C TYR A 105 -15.26 -3.83 -11.68
N ARG A 106 -15.57 -2.96 -12.66
CA ARG A 106 -16.86 -2.24 -12.80
C ARG A 106 -17.27 -1.46 -11.54
N VAL A 107 -16.27 -0.97 -10.81
CA VAL A 107 -16.47 -0.15 -9.61
C VAL A 107 -17.11 1.19 -10.01
N ARG A 108 -18.13 1.59 -9.27
CA ARG A 108 -18.94 2.80 -9.45
C ARG A 108 -18.69 3.84 -8.36
N SER A 109 -18.39 3.41 -7.14
CA SER A 109 -18.12 4.30 -6.02
C SER A 109 -16.73 4.06 -5.44
N LEU A 110 -15.98 5.13 -5.21
CA LEU A 110 -14.60 5.08 -4.73
C LEU A 110 -14.47 5.91 -3.44
N PRO A 111 -14.65 5.30 -2.25
CA PRO A 111 -14.35 5.96 -0.99
C PRO A 111 -12.84 6.05 -0.75
N SER A 112 -12.40 7.14 -0.14
CA SER A 112 -11.02 7.32 0.33
C SER A 112 -11.04 8.07 1.65
N VAL A 113 -10.41 7.48 2.67
CA VAL A 113 -10.29 8.08 4.01
C VAL A 113 -8.91 8.67 4.16
N LEU A 114 -8.83 9.87 4.73
CA LEU A 114 -7.57 10.58 4.97
C LEU A 114 -7.64 11.43 6.23
N LYS A 115 -6.48 11.70 6.84
CA LYS A 115 -6.37 12.66 7.95
C LYS A 115 -6.73 14.07 7.48
N ARG A 116 -7.48 14.82 8.30
CA ARG A 116 -7.91 16.19 8.02
C ARG A 116 -6.74 17.14 7.79
N GLU A 117 -5.61 16.90 8.45
CA GLU A 117 -4.39 17.71 8.35
C GLU A 117 -3.59 17.39 7.08
N ASN A 118 -3.89 16.29 6.38
CA ASN A 118 -3.18 15.87 5.18
C ASN A 118 -3.66 16.62 3.93
N LEU A 119 -3.39 17.93 3.92
CA LEU A 119 -3.77 18.84 2.83
C LEU A 119 -3.22 18.42 1.46
N ARG A 120 -2.11 17.65 1.44
CA ARG A 120 -1.51 17.15 0.19
C ARG A 120 -2.36 16.05 -0.44
N SER A 121 -2.79 15.08 0.37
CA SER A 121 -3.69 14.02 -0.07
C SER A 121 -5.04 14.60 -0.49
N MET A 122 -5.57 15.55 0.29
CA MET A 122 -6.83 16.24 -0.02
C MET A 122 -6.78 16.93 -1.39
N ARG A 123 -5.78 17.79 -1.65
CA ARG A 123 -5.63 18.46 -2.95
C ARG A 123 -5.43 17.48 -4.12
N LEU A 124 -4.75 16.36 -3.87
CA LEU A 124 -4.57 15.33 -4.89
C LEU A 124 -5.90 14.64 -5.23
N LEU A 125 -6.68 14.26 -4.21
CA LEU A 125 -8.00 13.65 -4.37
C LEU A 125 -8.99 14.61 -5.04
N GLU A 126 -9.02 15.88 -4.65
CA GLU A 126 -9.83 16.92 -5.32
C GLU A 126 -9.48 17.02 -6.82
N ARG A 127 -8.18 17.06 -7.16
CA ARG A 127 -7.71 17.08 -8.56
C ARG A 127 -8.05 15.80 -9.33
N LEU A 128 -8.29 14.70 -8.63
CA LEU A 128 -8.72 13.43 -9.19
C LEU A 128 -10.26 13.29 -9.19
N GLY A 129 -11.01 14.36 -8.88
CA GLY A 129 -12.46 14.38 -8.95
C GLY A 129 -13.17 13.77 -7.74
N PHE A 130 -12.48 13.63 -6.61
CA PHE A 130 -13.14 13.27 -5.35
C PHE A 130 -13.70 14.52 -4.68
N SER A 131 -14.85 14.36 -4.04
CA SER A 131 -15.50 15.38 -3.21
C SER A 131 -15.64 14.91 -1.78
N LEU A 132 -15.77 15.83 -0.83
CA LEU A 132 -16.06 15.48 0.56
C LEU A 132 -17.39 14.72 0.65
N ALA A 133 -17.45 13.67 1.47
CA ALA A 133 -18.67 12.91 1.69
C ALA A 133 -19.68 13.72 2.53
N SER A 134 -20.97 13.48 2.30
CA SER A 134 -22.01 14.07 3.15
C SER A 134 -21.99 13.44 4.56
N PRO A 135 -22.55 14.12 5.58
CA PRO A 135 -22.63 13.57 6.95
C PRO A 135 -23.31 12.21 7.04
N GLU A 136 -24.29 11.93 6.16
CA GLU A 136 -25.00 10.66 6.08
C GLU A 136 -24.12 9.54 5.50
N GLN A 137 -23.29 9.86 4.51
CA GLN A 137 -22.32 8.92 3.93
C GLN A 137 -21.15 8.63 4.89
N HIS A 138 -20.79 9.63 5.71
CA HIS A 138 -19.88 9.48 6.84
C HIS A 138 -20.41 8.53 7.90
N ALA A 139 -21.72 8.47 8.16
CA ALA A 139 -22.27 7.53 9.15
C ALA A 139 -22.19 6.07 8.69
N LYS A 140 -22.19 5.83 7.36
CA LYS A 140 -22.11 4.49 6.75
C LYS A 140 -20.68 3.91 6.79
N HIS A 141 -19.66 4.76 6.86
CA HIS A 141 -18.25 4.36 6.95
C HIS A 141 -17.73 4.72 8.34
N ARG A 142 -17.22 3.77 9.13
CA ARG A 142 -16.66 4.09 10.46
C ARG A 142 -15.37 4.91 10.34
N VAL A 143 -15.50 6.22 10.14
CA VAL A 143 -14.40 7.18 10.00
C VAL A 143 -13.97 7.64 11.40
N GLU A 144 -12.67 7.62 11.69
CA GLU A 144 -12.16 8.02 12.99
C GLU A 144 -12.23 9.54 13.23
N PRO A 145 -12.35 9.99 14.50
CA PRO A 145 -12.26 11.41 14.83
C PRO A 145 -10.92 12.01 14.35
N GLY A 146 -10.97 12.98 13.44
CA GLY A 146 -9.77 13.60 12.83
C GLY A 146 -9.51 13.15 11.38
N GLU A 147 -10.28 12.18 10.89
CA GLU A 147 -10.26 11.78 9.49
C GLU A 147 -11.43 12.41 8.71
N LEU A 148 -11.26 12.45 7.40
CA LEU A 148 -12.22 12.89 6.41
C LEU A 148 -12.48 11.74 5.44
N LEU A 149 -13.72 11.62 4.97
CA LEU A 149 -14.09 10.73 3.90
C LEU A 149 -14.28 11.57 2.64
N MET A 150 -13.59 11.19 1.57
CA MET A 150 -13.82 11.71 0.24
C MET A 150 -14.34 10.59 -0.66
N LEU A 151 -15.29 10.92 -1.52
CA LEU A 151 -15.95 9.99 -2.41
C LEU A 151 -15.80 10.48 -3.85
N ARG A 152 -15.66 9.53 -4.77
CA ARG A 152 -15.82 9.77 -6.19
C ARG A 152 -16.80 8.76 -6.76
N GLU A 153 -17.92 9.26 -7.24
CA GLU A 153 -18.87 8.48 -8.05
C GLU A 153 -18.41 8.50 -9.51
N ILE A 154 -18.55 7.37 -10.18
CA ILE A 154 -18.22 7.20 -11.58
C ILE A 154 -19.54 7.20 -12.36
N GLU A 155 -19.83 8.32 -13.03
CA GLU A 155 -20.98 8.42 -13.93
C GLU A 155 -20.88 7.37 -15.03
N ARG A 156 -22.01 6.72 -15.35
CA ARG A 156 -22.09 5.78 -16.47
C ARG A 156 -21.75 6.51 -17.77
N ALA A 157 -20.72 6.04 -18.47
CA ALA A 157 -20.67 6.18 -19.92
C ALA A 157 -21.64 5.19 -20.56
#